data_AF-A0A3B8PNZ7-F1
#
_entry.id   AF-A0A3B8PNZ7-F1
#
_cell.length_a   1.000
_cell.length_b   1.000
_cell.length_c   1.000
_cell.angle_alpha   90.00
_cell.angle_beta   90.00
_cell.angle_gamma   90.00
#
_symmetry.space_group_name_H-M   'P 1'
#
loop_
_entity.id
_entity.type
_entity.pdbx_description
1 polymer ?
#
loop_
_entity_poly.entity_id
_entity_poly.type
_entity_poly.pdbx_seq_one_letter_code
_entity_poly.pdbx_strand_id
1 'polypeptide(L)'
;MASTAFQIPPLAPPPSAPPLVIVGASTRAAAWSAIRAGRRPVCADLFADRDLLAVAAAVAVEDYPQGLVDAVEDLLSSEPEASCPAIYTGAMENHLEVVAALADRGPLLGIPPASLRLVGDPGWIAQLCRDHNLSCPAIRPADDPPPRDHQWLVRHPHSAGGSGVS
;
A
#
# COMPACT_ATOMS: atom_id res chain seq x y z
N MET A 1 -0.85 -26.92 22.54
CA MET A 1 -1.10 -25.67 21.79
C MET A 1 0.04 -24.73 22.09
N ALA A 2 0.93 -24.48 21.12
CA ALA A 2 2.00 -23.50 21.32
C ALA A 2 1.36 -22.13 21.51
N SER A 3 1.66 -21.48 22.64
CA SER A 3 1.30 -20.08 22.86
C SER A 3 1.82 -19.28 21.67
N THR A 4 0.93 -18.72 20.86
CA THR A 4 1.30 -17.75 19.83
C THR A 4 2.03 -16.65 20.57
N ALA A 5 3.34 -16.57 20.41
CA ALA A 5 4.10 -15.51 21.04
C ALA A 5 3.44 -14.19 20.66
N PHE A 6 2.97 -13.43 21.65
CA PHE A 6 2.52 -12.07 21.42
C PHE A 6 3.58 -11.40 20.55
N GLN A 7 3.17 -10.82 19.41
CA GLN A 7 4.11 -10.09 18.57
C GLN A 7 4.64 -8.93 19.41
N ILE A 8 5.86 -9.08 19.91
CA ILE A 8 6.53 -8.02 20.65
C ILE A 8 6.88 -6.95 19.61
N PRO A 9 6.40 -5.69 19.77
CA PRO A 9 6.82 -4.61 18.92
C PRO A 9 8.35 -4.56 18.89
N PRO A 10 8.97 -4.44 17.71
CA PRO A 10 10.42 -4.32 17.66
C PRO A 10 10.85 -3.02 18.34
N LEU A 11 12.08 -2.97 18.86
CA LEU A 11 12.61 -1.73 19.43
C LEU A 11 12.81 -0.69 18.33
N ALA A 12 12.53 0.58 18.65
CA ALA A 12 12.80 1.69 17.75
C ALA A 12 14.27 1.65 17.29
N PRO A 13 14.54 1.73 15.97
CA PRO A 13 15.89 1.72 15.45
C PRO A 13 16.62 3.03 15.79
N PRO A 14 17.97 3.04 15.85
CA PRO A 14 18.72 4.26 16.11
C PRO A 14 18.51 5.29 14.99
N PRO A 15 18.69 6.60 15.25
CA PRO A 15 18.57 7.64 14.22
C PRO A 15 19.51 7.46 13.02
N SER A 16 20.64 6.77 13.22
CA SER A 16 21.61 6.44 12.16
C SER A 16 21.16 5.33 11.21
N ALA A 17 20.09 4.60 11.54
CA ALA A 17 19.54 3.58 10.64
C ALA A 17 18.95 4.25 9.39
N PRO A 18 19.16 3.67 8.19
CA PRO A 18 18.69 4.26 6.95
C PRO A 18 17.16 4.39 6.96
N PRO A 19 16.61 5.55 6.58
CA PRO A 19 15.17 5.76 6.55
C PRO A 19 14.50 4.92 5.45
N LEU A 20 13.25 4.55 5.71
CA LEU A 20 12.33 3.97 4.73
C LEU A 20 10.98 4.66 4.88
N VAL A 21 10.52 5.29 3.80
CA VAL A 21 9.19 5.88 3.75
C VAL A 21 8.15 4.79 3.58
N ILE A 22 7.07 4.87 4.35
CA ILE A 22 5.96 3.93 4.30
C ILE A 22 4.66 4.75 4.30
N VAL A 23 3.81 4.56 3.29
CA VAL A 23 2.51 5.23 3.25
C VAL A 23 1.35 4.26 3.07
N GLY A 24 0.18 4.62 3.60
CA GLY A 24 -1.08 3.93 3.37
C GLY A 24 -2.00 3.98 4.60
N ALA A 25 -3.16 3.33 4.52
CA ALA A 25 -4.14 3.36 5.62
C ALA A 25 -3.55 2.84 6.93
N SER A 26 -2.78 1.76 6.87
CA SER A 26 -2.01 1.26 8.01
C SER A 26 -0.62 0.85 7.55
N THR A 27 0.38 1.45 8.18
CA THR A 27 1.81 1.28 7.93
C THR A 27 2.48 0.42 9.00
N ARG A 28 1.79 0.15 10.11
CA ARG A 28 2.31 -0.56 11.30
C ARG A 28 3.04 -1.86 11.00
N ALA A 29 2.41 -2.79 10.28
CA ALA A 29 3.02 -4.09 9.99
C ALA A 29 4.26 -3.96 9.08
N ALA A 30 4.22 -3.01 8.15
CA ALA A 30 5.34 -2.69 7.28
C ALA A 30 6.48 -2.01 8.06
N ALA A 31 6.18 -1.08 8.97
CA ALA A 31 7.13 -0.45 9.87
C ALA A 31 7.86 -1.48 10.74
N TRP A 32 7.12 -2.42 11.33
CA TRP A 32 7.73 -3.50 12.12
C TRP A 32 8.66 -4.39 11.28
N SER A 33 8.34 -4.60 10.01
CA SER A 33 9.17 -5.37 9.08
C SER A 33 10.41 -4.58 8.64
N ALA A 34 10.28 -3.27 8.41
CA ALA A 34 11.38 -2.37 8.10
C ALA A 34 12.42 -2.33 9.24
N ILE A 35 11.95 -2.27 10.49
CA ILE A 35 12.82 -2.31 11.68
C ILE A 35 13.61 -3.61 11.75
N ARG A 36 12.95 -4.76 11.53
CA ARG A 36 13.63 -6.07 11.46
C ARG A 36 14.63 -6.15 10.31
N ALA A 37 14.43 -5.37 9.25
CA ALA A 37 15.36 -5.22 8.13
C ALA A 37 16.47 -4.16 8.38
N GLY A 38 16.57 -3.62 9.59
CA GLY A 38 17.58 -2.63 9.96
C GLY A 38 17.31 -1.22 9.42
N ARG A 39 16.06 -0.88 9.10
CA ARG A 39 15.65 0.44 8.59
C ARG A 39 14.81 1.20 9.61
N ARG A 40 14.90 2.53 9.57
CA ARG A 40 14.04 3.42 10.36
C ARG A 40 12.78 3.77 9.57
N PRO A 41 11.58 3.41 10.04
CA PRO A 41 10.35 3.77 9.35
C PRO A 41 10.03 5.27 9.53
N VAL A 42 9.63 5.90 8.44
CA VAL A 42 9.00 7.23 8.41
C VAL A 42 7.64 7.06 7.74
N CYS A 43 6.57 7.23 8.52
CA CYS A 43 5.24 6.78 8.13
C CYS A 43 4.24 7.92 7.99
N ALA A 44 3.56 7.99 6.84
CA ALA A 44 2.28 8.68 6.73
C ALA A 44 1.17 7.62 6.77
N ASP A 45 0.33 7.72 7.79
CA ASP A 45 -0.62 6.69 8.19
C ASP A 45 -2.01 7.32 8.39
N LEU A 46 -3.10 6.57 8.23
CA LEU A 46 -4.44 7.13 8.48
C LEU A 46 -4.74 7.28 9.98
N PHE A 47 -4.14 6.44 10.82
CA PHE A 47 -4.47 6.35 12.24
C PHE A 47 -3.32 6.78 13.15
N ALA A 48 -2.08 6.47 12.77
CA ALA A 48 -0.88 6.66 13.58
C ALA A 48 -1.06 6.12 15.02
N ASP A 49 -1.53 4.87 15.12
CA ASP A 49 -1.79 4.23 16.41
C ASP A 49 -0.55 4.21 17.34
N ARG A 50 -0.80 4.11 18.65
CA ARG A 50 0.23 4.19 19.70
C ARG A 50 1.39 3.21 19.51
N ASP A 51 1.12 2.04 18.97
CA ASP A 51 2.13 1.00 18.75
C ASP A 51 3.00 1.25 17.51
N LEU A 52 2.52 2.02 16.53
CA LEU A 52 3.32 2.56 15.45
C LEU A 52 4.18 3.73 15.95
N LEU A 53 3.57 4.69 16.67
CA LEU A 53 4.29 5.85 17.24
C LEU A 53 5.39 5.45 18.23
N ALA A 54 5.26 4.29 18.88
CA ALA A 54 6.29 3.78 19.79
C ALA A 54 7.60 3.38 19.08
N VAL A 55 7.58 3.17 17.77
CA VAL A 55 8.70 2.55 17.03
C VAL A 55 9.12 3.29 15.77
N ALA A 56 8.35 4.29 15.33
CA ALA A 56 8.56 5.01 14.07
C ALA A 56 8.25 6.51 14.23
N ALA A 57 8.87 7.34 13.37
CA ALA A 57 8.36 8.68 13.13
C ALA A 57 7.11 8.54 12.27
N ALA A 58 5.94 8.90 12.79
CA ALA A 58 4.68 8.72 12.09
C ALA A 58 3.73 9.91 12.30
N VAL A 59 2.91 10.16 11.29
CA VAL A 59 1.87 11.19 11.30
C VAL A 59 0.54 10.61 10.84
N ALA A 60 -0.54 11.00 11.52
CA ALA A 60 -1.89 10.71 11.09
C ALA A 60 -2.32 11.72 10.02
N VAL A 61 -2.73 11.25 8.85
CA VAL A 61 -3.13 12.08 7.72
C VAL A 61 -4.65 12.20 7.68
N GLU A 62 -5.16 13.42 7.87
CA GLU A 62 -6.59 13.71 7.86
C GLU A 62 -7.17 13.74 6.44
N ASP A 63 -6.47 14.40 5.50
CA ASP A 63 -6.85 14.46 4.08
C ASP A 63 -6.40 13.20 3.35
N TYR A 64 -6.95 12.06 3.74
CA TYR A 64 -6.55 10.78 3.20
C TYR A 64 -7.28 10.45 1.88
N PRO A 65 -6.57 9.95 0.85
CA PRO A 65 -5.12 9.68 0.78
C PRO A 65 -4.27 10.84 0.24
N GLN A 66 -4.87 11.98 -0.15
CA GLN A 66 -4.19 13.06 -0.88
C GLN A 66 -3.01 13.67 -0.11
N GLY A 67 -3.13 13.85 1.21
CA GLY A 67 -2.11 14.42 2.07
C GLY A 67 -0.97 13.47 2.46
N LEU A 68 -0.97 12.22 2.01
CA LEU A 68 0.06 11.23 2.40
C LEU A 68 1.47 11.64 1.95
N VAL A 69 1.60 12.23 0.76
CA VAL A 69 2.91 12.60 0.19
C VAL A 69 3.47 13.81 0.92
N ASP A 70 2.68 14.87 1.05
CA ASP A 70 3.05 16.11 1.75
C ASP A 70 3.47 15.81 3.20
N ALA A 71 2.72 14.94 3.89
CA ALA A 71 3.02 14.52 5.26
C ALA A 71 4.39 13.82 5.38
N VAL A 72 4.79 13.05 4.37
CA VAL A 72 6.13 12.45 4.31
C VAL A 72 7.21 13.50 4.05
N GLU A 73 6.94 14.47 3.19
CA GLU A 73 7.88 15.57 2.92
C GLU A 73 8.16 16.39 4.19
N ASP A 74 7.11 16.71 4.96
CA ASP A 74 7.24 17.40 6.23
C ASP A 74 8.09 16.60 7.24
N LEU A 75 7.84 15.30 7.37
CA LEU A 75 8.62 14.42 8.26
C LEU A 75 10.09 14.34 7.87
N LEU A 76 10.42 14.49 6.59
CA LEU A 76 11.77 14.34 6.05
C LEU A 76 12.49 15.68 5.86
N SER A 77 11.82 16.80 6.14
CA SER A 77 12.38 18.16 6.04
C SER A 77 13.66 18.37 6.87
N SER A 78 13.87 17.55 7.90
CA SER A 78 15.06 17.60 8.77
C SER A 78 16.12 16.54 8.42
N GLU A 79 15.86 15.67 7.45
CA GLU A 79 16.78 14.64 7.02
C GLU A 79 17.77 15.19 5.97
N PRO A 80 18.99 14.64 5.88
CA PRO A 80 19.91 14.98 4.79
C PRO A 80 19.27 14.73 3.41
N GLU A 81 19.67 15.48 2.39
CA GLU A 81 19.20 15.46 0.98
C GLU A 81 19.36 14.09 0.24
N ALA A 82 19.60 12.99 0.95
CA ALA A 82 19.65 11.66 0.37
C ALA A 82 18.24 11.17 -0.03
N SER A 83 18.15 10.62 -1.24
CA SER A 83 16.92 9.98 -1.71
C SER A 83 16.56 8.79 -0.83
N CYS A 84 15.43 8.90 -0.12
CA CYS A 84 14.93 7.87 0.79
C CYS A 84 14.02 6.91 0.01
N PRO A 85 14.28 5.59 0.02
CA PRO A 85 13.39 4.65 -0.62
C PRO A 85 12.00 4.68 0.03
N ALA A 86 10.98 4.38 -0.77
CA ALA A 86 9.59 4.35 -0.33
C ALA A 86 8.94 2.99 -0.60
N ILE A 87 7.97 2.62 0.25
CA ILE A 87 6.99 1.57 0.00
C ILE A 87 5.59 2.11 0.29
N TYR A 88 4.57 1.49 -0.29
CA TYR A 88 3.18 1.72 0.07
C TYR A 88 2.55 0.44 0.63
N THR A 89 1.48 0.58 1.42
CA THR A 89 0.70 -0.56 1.94
C THR A 89 -0.61 -0.75 1.17
N GLY A 90 -1.38 -1.78 1.55
CA GLY A 90 -2.54 -2.23 0.78
C GLY A 90 -3.59 -1.14 0.56
N ALA A 91 -4.35 -1.31 -0.53
CA ALA A 91 -5.28 -0.36 -1.12
C ALA A 91 -4.64 0.86 -1.81
N MET A 92 -3.35 1.14 -1.61
CA MET A 92 -2.65 2.20 -2.36
C MET A 92 -2.49 1.88 -3.84
N GLU A 93 -2.63 0.63 -4.25
CA GLU A 93 -2.73 0.25 -5.66
C GLU A 93 -3.89 0.93 -6.40
N ASN A 94 -4.90 1.42 -5.65
CA ASN A 94 -6.04 2.15 -6.19
C ASN A 94 -5.79 3.66 -6.33
N HIS A 95 -4.66 4.17 -5.85
CA HIS A 95 -4.29 5.59 -5.80
C HIS A 95 -3.00 5.83 -6.59
N LEU A 96 -3.08 5.66 -7.91
CA LEU A 96 -1.92 5.73 -8.81
C LEU A 96 -1.18 7.06 -8.72
N GLU A 97 -1.90 8.15 -8.43
CA GLU A 97 -1.35 9.49 -8.21
C GLU A 97 -0.41 9.55 -7.01
N VAL A 98 -0.80 8.92 -5.89
CA VAL A 98 0.04 8.85 -4.69
C VAL A 98 1.27 7.98 -4.96
N VAL A 99 1.09 6.82 -5.59
CA VAL A 99 2.22 5.93 -5.91
C VAL A 99 3.18 6.58 -6.91
N ALA A 100 2.69 7.36 -7.86
CA ALA A 100 3.52 8.11 -8.81
C ALA A 100 4.34 9.18 -8.09
N ALA A 101 3.71 9.98 -7.23
CA ALA A 101 4.41 11.01 -6.46
C ALA A 101 5.51 10.42 -5.55
N LEU A 102 5.28 9.25 -4.94
CA LEU A 102 6.34 8.54 -4.19
C LEU A 102 7.52 8.12 -5.08
N ALA A 103 7.23 7.63 -6.30
CA ALA A 103 8.26 7.21 -7.25
C ALA A 103 9.06 8.38 -7.82
N ASP A 104 8.42 9.55 -7.97
CA ASP A 104 9.08 10.77 -8.41
C ASP A 104 10.01 11.36 -7.33
N ARG A 105 9.65 11.16 -6.05
CA ARG A 105 10.45 11.59 -4.90
C ARG A 105 11.72 10.76 -4.68
N GLY A 106 11.71 9.49 -5.05
CA GLY A 106 12.86 8.59 -4.86
C GLY A 106 12.58 7.13 -5.21
N PRO A 107 13.52 6.21 -4.91
CA PRO A 107 13.36 4.80 -5.22
C PRO A 107 12.09 4.19 -4.60
N LEU A 108 11.10 3.89 -5.43
CA LEU A 108 9.94 3.10 -5.00
C LEU A 108 10.30 1.61 -4.99
N LEU A 109 10.32 1.00 -3.80
CA LEU A 109 10.53 -0.43 -3.63
C LEU A 109 9.20 -1.16 -3.75
N GLY A 110 8.84 -1.60 -4.95
CA GLY A 110 7.59 -2.33 -5.16
C GLY A 110 7.11 -2.27 -6.60
N ILE A 111 5.80 -2.32 -6.77
CA ILE A 111 5.17 -2.30 -8.10
C ILE A 111 4.95 -0.83 -8.50
N PRO A 112 5.52 -0.37 -9.63
CA PRO A 112 5.38 1.01 -10.08
C PRO A 112 3.97 1.30 -10.64
N PRO A 113 3.57 2.57 -10.74
CA PRO A 113 2.24 2.97 -11.23
C PRO A 113 1.87 2.39 -12.60
N ALA A 114 2.85 2.26 -13.50
CA ALA A 114 2.63 1.69 -14.84
C ALA A 114 2.14 0.24 -14.76
N SER A 115 2.74 -0.58 -13.90
CA SER A 115 2.35 -1.97 -13.69
C SER A 115 1.02 -2.06 -12.94
N LEU A 116 0.78 -1.20 -11.95
CA LEU A 116 -0.50 -1.11 -11.23
C LEU A 116 -1.67 -0.80 -12.17
N ARG A 117 -1.47 0.11 -13.12
CA ARG A 117 -2.49 0.43 -14.13
C ARG A 117 -2.89 -0.79 -14.96
N LEU A 118 -1.93 -1.63 -15.34
CA LEU A 118 -2.19 -2.86 -16.09
C LEU A 118 -2.94 -3.87 -15.24
N VAL A 119 -2.48 -4.14 -14.01
CA VAL A 119 -3.13 -5.13 -13.14
C VAL A 119 -4.48 -4.68 -12.59
N GLY A 120 -4.74 -3.37 -12.60
CA GLY A 120 -6.03 -2.77 -12.26
C GLY A 120 -7.08 -2.91 -13.35
N ASP A 121 -6.71 -3.31 -14.57
CA ASP A 121 -7.64 -3.56 -15.68
C ASP A 121 -8.04 -5.05 -15.71
N PRO A 122 -9.30 -5.39 -15.37
CA PRO A 122 -9.77 -6.78 -15.40
C PRO A 122 -9.70 -7.40 -16.80
N GLY A 123 -9.93 -6.62 -17.86
CA GLY A 123 -9.86 -7.09 -19.23
C GLY A 123 -8.44 -7.48 -19.64
N TRP A 124 -7.46 -6.67 -19.25
CA TRP A 124 -6.04 -6.98 -19.43
C TRP A 124 -5.65 -8.26 -18.69
N ILE A 125 -6.07 -8.42 -17.43
CA ILE A 125 -5.82 -9.64 -16.64
C ILE A 125 -6.44 -10.87 -17.31
N ALA A 126 -7.69 -10.79 -17.78
CA ALA A 126 -8.34 -11.90 -18.47
C ALA A 126 -7.63 -12.29 -19.76
N GLN A 127 -7.11 -11.30 -20.52
CA GLN A 127 -6.29 -11.57 -21.70
C GLN A 127 -4.98 -12.25 -21.33
N LEU A 128 -4.27 -11.74 -20.33
CA LEU A 128 -3.02 -12.34 -19.83
C LEU A 128 -3.23 -13.81 -19.42
N CYS A 129 -4.32 -14.11 -18.70
CA CYS A 129 -4.64 -15.49 -18.33
C CYS A 129 -4.86 -16.37 -19.57
N ARG A 130 -5.58 -15.90 -20.58
CA ARG A 130 -5.78 -16.65 -21.84
C ARG A 130 -4.45 -16.93 -22.54
N ASP A 131 -3.59 -15.92 -22.67
CA ASP A 131 -2.31 -16.04 -23.37
C ASP A 131 -1.37 -17.06 -22.70
N HIS A 132 -1.53 -17.27 -21.39
CA HIS A 132 -0.75 -18.21 -20.59
C HIS A 132 -1.49 -19.52 -20.23
N ASN A 133 -2.67 -19.78 -20.80
CA ASN A 133 -3.50 -20.95 -20.49
C ASN A 133 -3.83 -21.10 -18.97
N LEU A 134 -4.07 -19.97 -18.30
CA LEU A 134 -4.46 -19.91 -16.89
C LEU A 134 -5.99 -19.77 -16.76
N SER A 135 -6.55 -20.42 -15.74
CA SER A 135 -7.96 -20.26 -15.39
C SER A 135 -8.25 -18.84 -14.90
N CYS A 136 -9.31 -18.23 -15.44
CA CYS A 136 -9.78 -16.90 -15.06
C CYS A 136 -11.31 -16.91 -15.03
N PRO A 137 -11.97 -16.30 -14.03
CA PRO A 137 -13.42 -16.13 -14.06
C PRO A 137 -13.84 -15.33 -15.30
N ALA A 138 -15.05 -15.58 -15.80
CA ALA A 138 -15.61 -14.73 -16.84
C ALA A 138 -15.78 -13.30 -16.31
N ILE A 139 -15.36 -12.32 -17.10
CA ILE A 139 -15.44 -10.90 -16.75
C ILE A 139 -16.37 -10.23 -17.74
N ARG A 140 -17.30 -9.43 -17.21
CA ARG A 140 -18.26 -8.65 -17.99
C ARG A 140 -18.19 -7.18 -17.57
N PRO A 141 -18.15 -6.24 -18.54
CA PRO A 141 -18.22 -4.82 -18.23
C PRO A 141 -19.63 -4.44 -17.74
N ALA A 142 -19.74 -3.28 -17.10
CA ALA A 142 -20.99 -2.84 -16.48
C ALA A 142 -22.14 -2.60 -17.47
N ASP A 143 -21.82 -2.34 -18.74
CA ASP A 143 -22.78 -2.16 -19.84
C ASP A 143 -23.24 -3.48 -20.48
N ASP A 144 -22.69 -4.63 -20.06
CA ASP A 144 -23.15 -5.99 -20.42
C ASP A 144 -23.48 -6.82 -19.16
N PRO A 145 -24.55 -6.47 -18.42
CA PRO A 145 -24.88 -7.11 -17.16
C PRO A 145 -25.19 -8.61 -17.33
N PRO A 146 -24.72 -9.48 -16.43
CA PRO A 146 -24.97 -10.92 -16.53
C PRO A 146 -26.41 -11.29 -16.14
N PRO A 147 -26.83 -12.54 -16.42
CA PRO A 147 -28.05 -13.12 -15.86
C PRO A 147 -28.06 -13.07 -14.32
N ARG A 148 -29.26 -12.93 -13.72
CA ARG A 148 -29.45 -12.90 -12.26
C ARG A 148 -29.59 -14.32 -11.70
N ASP A 149 -28.56 -15.14 -11.86
CA ASP A 149 -28.56 -16.57 -11.50
C ASP A 149 -27.64 -16.92 -10.31
N HIS A 150 -27.15 -15.91 -9.59
CA HIS A 150 -26.24 -16.03 -8.44
C HIS A 150 -24.85 -16.63 -8.75
N GLN A 151 -24.45 -16.71 -10.02
CA GLN A 151 -23.12 -17.15 -10.42
C GLN A 151 -22.13 -15.99 -10.61
N TRP A 152 -22.61 -14.76 -10.46
CA TRP A 152 -21.87 -13.53 -10.74
C TRP A 152 -21.72 -12.69 -9.48
N LEU A 153 -20.59 -12.01 -9.40
CA LEU A 153 -20.26 -11.06 -8.35
C LEU A 153 -19.95 -9.72 -9.01
N VAL A 154 -20.61 -8.66 -8.56
CA VAL A 154 -20.32 -7.31 -8.99
C VAL A 154 -19.25 -6.76 -8.07
N ARG A 155 -18.21 -6.15 -8.67
CA ARG A 155 -17.17 -5.43 -7.94
C ARG A 155 -17.04 -4.03 -8.50
N HIS A 156 -17.07 -3.03 -7.64
CA HIS A 156 -16.74 -1.66 -8.02
C HIS A 156 -15.25 -1.51 -8.30
N PRO A 157 -14.85 -0.71 -9.32
CA PRO A 157 -13.46 -0.36 -9.55
C PRO A 157 -12.85 0.30 -8.30
N HIS A 158 -11.52 0.18 -8.16
CA HIS A 158 -10.74 0.83 -7.09
C HIS A 158 -11.18 0.44 -5.67
N SER A 159 -11.81 -0.72 -5.51
CA SER A 159 -12.23 -1.23 -4.20
C SER A 159 -11.19 -2.18 -3.58
N ALA A 160 -11.16 -2.22 -2.24
CA ALA A 160 -10.28 -3.09 -1.46
C ALA A 160 -11.02 -3.66 -0.23
N GLY A 161 -10.50 -4.75 0.33
CA GLY A 161 -11.02 -5.33 1.58
C GLY A 161 -12.45 -5.88 1.49
N GLY A 162 -12.93 -6.21 0.29
CA GLY A 162 -14.31 -6.67 0.06
C GLY A 162 -15.35 -5.54 -0.04
N SER A 163 -14.93 -4.27 0.08
CA SER A 163 -15.81 -3.14 -0.16
C SER A 163 -16.28 -3.11 -1.62
N GLY A 164 -17.52 -2.67 -1.83
CA GLY A 164 -18.10 -2.54 -3.18
C GLY A 164 -18.25 -3.89 -3.90
N VAL A 165 -18.48 -4.97 -3.15
CA VAL A 165 -18.77 -6.30 -3.67
C VAL A 165 -20.22 -6.66 -3.36
N SER A 166 -20.97 -7.13 -4.37
CA SER A 166 -22.37 -7.57 -4.23
C SER A 166 -22.75 -8.73 -5.13
#